data_AF-A0A1Q7LQD4-F1
#
_entry.id   AF-A0A1Q7LQD4-F1
#
_cell.length_a   1.000
_cell.length_b   1.000
_cell.length_c   1.000
_cell.angle_alpha   90.00
_cell.angle_beta   90.00
_cell.angle_gamma   90.00
#
_symmetry.space_group_name_H-M   'P 1'
#
loop_
_entity.id
_entity.type
_entity.pdbx_description
1 polymer ?
#
loop_
_entity_poly.entity_id
_entity_poly.type
_entity_poly.pdbx_seq_one_letter_code
_entity_poly.pdbx_strand_id
1 'polypeptide(L)'
;MKNSFFFIFLTPLLLLPIAFATSSSSGSGTYSASSTPTSVRTQNGNTIIDSNVVFTIAGTISGTCTGTERDVVHPNGIVTFRGACTFSGTFAGASGTGLKTARADSMTGRLAEPSPPFPTK
;
A
#
# COMPACT_ATOMS: atom_id res chain seq x y z
N MET A 1 -41.91 -42.94 -14.23
CA MET A 1 -41.24 -41.63 -14.34
C MET A 1 -41.49 -40.83 -13.07
N LYS A 2 -40.55 -40.78 -12.13
CA LYS A 2 -40.46 -39.65 -11.17
C LYS A 2 -39.11 -39.60 -10.46
N ASN A 3 -38.33 -38.62 -10.90
CA ASN A 3 -37.12 -38.00 -10.39
C ASN A 3 -36.93 -38.08 -8.86
N SER A 4 -36.22 -39.10 -8.36
CA SER A 4 -35.91 -39.22 -6.91
C SER A 4 -34.42 -39.34 -6.59
N PHE A 5 -33.54 -38.88 -7.49
CA PHE A 5 -32.09 -38.85 -7.25
C PHE A 5 -31.52 -37.43 -7.05
N PHE A 6 -32.34 -36.39 -7.12
CA PHE A 6 -31.88 -34.99 -7.05
C PHE A 6 -31.68 -34.47 -5.61
N PHE A 7 -32.22 -35.15 -4.60
CA PHE A 7 -32.20 -34.67 -3.21
C PHE A 7 -30.89 -34.95 -2.45
N ILE A 8 -30.08 -35.92 -2.88
CA ILE A 8 -28.84 -36.30 -2.15
C ILE A 8 -27.71 -35.27 -2.37
N PHE A 9 -27.77 -34.50 -3.46
CA PHE A 9 -26.80 -33.42 -3.72
C PHE A 9 -27.17 -32.07 -3.08
N LEU A 10 -28.40 -31.91 -2.59
CA LEU A 10 -28.86 -30.63 -2.02
C LEU A 10 -28.46 -30.48 -0.54
N THR A 11 -28.39 -31.59 0.19
CA THR A 11 -28.02 -31.63 1.62
C THR A 11 -26.60 -31.17 1.94
N PRO A 12 -25.52 -31.55 1.21
CA PRO A 12 -24.18 -31.01 1.49
C PRO A 12 -24.05 -29.53 1.12
N LEU A 13 -24.91 -29.01 0.24
CA LEU A 13 -24.91 -27.60 -0.17
C LEU A 13 -25.48 -26.67 0.94
N LEU A 14 -26.44 -27.16 1.74
CA LEU A 14 -26.99 -26.40 2.88
C LEU A 14 -26.06 -26.37 4.11
N LEU A 15 -25.09 -27.27 4.18
CA LEU A 15 -24.10 -27.34 5.26
C LEU A 15 -22.85 -26.50 4.98
N LEU A 16 -22.78 -25.84 3.82
CA LEU A 16 -21.69 -24.92 3.54
C LEU A 16 -21.81 -23.72 4.48
N PRO A 17 -20.74 -23.36 5.22
CA PRO A 17 -20.73 -22.14 6.01
C PRO A 17 -21.03 -20.96 5.10
N ILE A 18 -22.06 -20.19 5.45
CA ILE A 18 -22.37 -18.94 4.75
C ILE A 18 -21.23 -17.98 5.08
N ALA A 19 -20.33 -17.77 4.12
CA ALA A 19 -19.27 -16.79 4.27
C ALA A 19 -19.88 -15.39 4.11
N PHE A 20 -20.10 -14.71 5.24
CA PHE A 20 -20.43 -13.30 5.21
C PHE A 20 -19.15 -12.49 5.10
N ALA A 21 -19.11 -11.56 4.14
CA ALA A 21 -18.06 -10.56 4.12
C ALA A 21 -18.18 -9.71 5.40
N THR A 22 -17.11 -9.65 6.19
CA THR A 22 -17.04 -8.78 7.37
C THR A 22 -17.15 -7.33 6.92
N SER A 23 -17.83 -6.49 7.70
CA SER A 23 -17.93 -5.06 7.42
C SER A 23 -16.54 -4.42 7.38
N SER A 24 -16.36 -3.44 6.50
CA SER A 24 -15.14 -2.63 6.51
C SER A 24 -14.95 -1.97 7.89
N SER A 25 -13.70 -1.85 8.31
CA SER A 25 -13.33 -1.15 9.53
C SER A 25 -12.37 -0.02 9.19
N SER A 26 -12.53 1.10 9.88
CA SER A 26 -11.61 2.23 9.80
C SER A 26 -10.55 2.10 10.89
N GLY A 27 -9.31 2.45 10.55
CA GLY A 27 -8.21 2.54 11.50
C GLY A 27 -7.50 3.88 11.39
N SER A 28 -6.76 4.24 12.43
CA SER A 28 -5.87 5.39 12.40
C SER A 28 -4.48 4.97 12.90
N GLY A 29 -3.48 5.75 12.54
CA GLY A 29 -2.10 5.46 12.86
C GLY A 29 -1.15 6.52 12.31
N THR A 30 0.12 6.27 12.53
CA THR A 30 1.24 7.05 12.01
C THR A 30 2.03 6.23 11.01
N TYR A 31 2.74 6.90 10.11
CA TYR A 31 3.69 6.24 9.24
C TYR A 31 4.99 7.04 9.15
N SER A 32 6.09 6.33 8.90
CA SER A 32 7.36 6.90 8.46
C SER A 32 7.71 6.36 7.09
N ALA A 33 8.23 7.22 6.20
CA ALA A 33 8.63 6.85 4.86
C ALA A 33 10.14 7.11 4.66
N SER A 34 10.81 6.18 4.00
CA SER A 34 12.19 6.32 3.52
C SER A 34 12.22 5.98 2.04
N SER A 35 12.94 6.77 1.27
CA SER A 35 13.15 6.56 -0.16
C SER A 35 14.64 6.66 -0.47
N THR A 36 15.18 5.65 -1.13
CA THR A 36 16.59 5.59 -1.52
C THR A 36 16.67 5.56 -3.04
N PRO A 37 17.15 6.64 -3.69
CA PRO A 37 17.33 6.67 -5.13
C PRO A 37 18.27 5.55 -5.61
N THR A 38 17.83 4.83 -6.62
CA THR A 38 18.59 3.79 -7.33
C THR A 38 19.05 4.27 -8.70
N SER A 39 18.31 5.21 -9.30
CA SER A 39 18.69 5.85 -10.56
C SER A 39 18.12 7.27 -10.61
N VAL A 40 18.89 8.18 -11.19
CA VAL A 40 18.46 9.54 -11.49
C VAL A 40 18.88 9.87 -12.92
N ARG A 41 17.92 10.30 -13.74
CA ARG A 41 18.18 10.67 -15.13
C ARG A 41 17.27 11.80 -15.58
N THR A 42 17.70 12.54 -16.60
CA THR A 42 16.90 13.59 -17.23
C THR A 42 16.47 13.17 -18.63
N GLN A 43 15.21 13.43 -18.98
CA GLN A 43 14.67 13.15 -20.31
C GLN A 43 13.62 14.21 -20.67
N ASN A 44 13.81 14.90 -21.80
CA ASN A 44 12.89 15.94 -22.29
C ASN A 44 12.57 17.03 -21.24
N GLY A 45 13.58 17.43 -20.45
CA GLY A 45 13.43 18.41 -19.38
C GLY A 45 12.85 17.86 -18.06
N ASN A 46 12.32 16.64 -18.04
CA ASN A 46 11.87 16.00 -16.81
C ASN A 46 13.04 15.32 -16.09
N THR A 47 13.08 15.43 -14.76
CA THR A 47 13.94 14.58 -13.92
C THR A 47 13.16 13.35 -13.52
N ILE A 48 13.72 12.17 -13.78
CA ILE A 48 13.12 10.87 -13.49
C ILE A 48 14.00 10.18 -12.44
N ILE A 49 13.37 9.81 -11.34
CA ILE A 49 14.03 9.19 -10.18
C ILE A 49 13.38 7.83 -9.96
N ASP A 50 14.18 6.77 -9.97
CA ASP A 50 13.75 5.43 -9.57
C ASP A 50 14.29 5.15 -8.17
N SER A 51 13.45 4.75 -7.22
CA SER A 51 13.81 4.60 -5.81
C SER A 51 13.32 3.30 -5.21
N ASN A 52 14.05 2.79 -4.22
CA ASN A 52 13.55 1.80 -3.28
C ASN A 52 12.85 2.52 -2.12
N VAL A 53 11.64 2.11 -1.78
CA VAL A 53 10.82 2.74 -0.75
C VAL A 53 10.53 1.78 0.41
N VAL A 54 10.54 2.33 1.62
CA VAL A 54 10.16 1.64 2.85
C VAL A 54 9.20 2.51 3.63
N PHE A 55 8.01 2.00 3.89
CA PHE A 55 7.02 2.59 4.78
C PHE A 55 6.91 1.76 6.04
N THR A 56 7.05 2.36 7.21
CA THR A 56 6.73 1.72 8.49
C THR A 56 5.45 2.35 9.01
N ILE A 57 4.45 1.51 9.30
CA ILE A 57 3.12 1.92 9.73
C ILE A 57 2.91 1.42 11.16
N ALA A 58 2.38 2.27 12.02
CA ALA A 58 2.03 1.93 13.39
C ALA A 58 0.63 2.46 13.73
N GLY A 59 -0.21 1.62 14.33
CA GLY A 59 -1.59 1.96 14.68
C GLY A 59 -2.51 0.75 14.52
N THR A 60 -3.76 0.99 14.08
CA THR A 60 -4.75 -0.08 13.85
C THR A 60 -4.23 -1.14 12.87
N ILE A 61 -3.43 -0.71 11.90
CA ILE A 61 -2.57 -1.58 11.08
C ILE A 61 -1.14 -1.27 11.49
N SER A 62 -0.34 -2.31 11.72
CA SER A 62 1.08 -2.16 12.03
C SER A 62 1.91 -3.06 11.14
N GLY A 63 3.00 -2.56 10.57
CA GLY A 63 3.82 -3.34 9.66
C GLY A 63 4.72 -2.50 8.76
N THR A 64 5.33 -3.16 7.79
CA THR A 64 6.23 -2.53 6.83
C THR A 64 5.73 -2.74 5.40
N CYS A 65 5.88 -1.72 4.57
CA CYS A 65 5.67 -1.82 3.12
C CYS A 65 6.98 -1.52 2.41
N THR A 66 7.54 -2.50 1.71
CA THR A 66 8.80 -2.36 0.98
C THR A 66 8.57 -2.52 -0.51
N GLY A 67 9.15 -1.65 -1.32
CA GLY A 67 8.91 -1.70 -2.76
C GLY A 67 9.72 -0.70 -3.56
N THR A 68 9.20 -0.35 -4.74
CA THR A 68 9.84 0.58 -5.67
C THR A 68 8.89 1.67 -6.10
N GLU A 69 9.46 2.82 -6.45
CA GLU A 69 8.75 4.00 -6.92
C GLU A 69 9.52 4.65 -8.06
N ARG A 70 8.78 5.23 -9.01
CA ARG A 70 9.30 6.14 -10.02
C ARG A 70 8.63 7.50 -9.86
N ASP A 71 9.45 8.52 -9.65
CA ASP A 71 9.05 9.92 -9.64
C ASP A 71 9.44 10.57 -10.95
N VAL A 72 8.57 11.42 -11.48
CA VAL A 72 8.84 12.31 -12.60
C VAL A 72 8.59 13.73 -12.15
N VAL A 73 9.67 14.47 -11.96
CA VAL A 73 9.67 15.90 -11.67
C VAL A 73 9.64 16.65 -12.99
N HIS A 74 8.55 17.36 -13.23
CA HIS A 74 8.36 18.17 -14.41
C HIS A 74 9.01 19.57 -14.24
N PRO A 75 9.43 20.23 -15.34
CA PRO A 75 9.98 21.58 -15.29
C PRO A 75 9.07 22.62 -14.61
N ASN A 76 7.76 22.38 -14.61
CA ASN A 76 6.77 23.25 -13.97
C ASN A 76 6.61 22.99 -12.46
N GLY A 77 7.46 22.14 -11.86
CA GLY A 77 7.45 21.82 -10.44
C GLY A 77 6.42 20.77 -10.02
N ILE A 78 5.63 20.23 -10.95
CA ILE A 78 4.71 19.12 -10.68
C ILE A 78 5.52 17.83 -10.58
N VAL A 79 5.26 17.03 -9.54
CA VAL A 79 5.75 15.66 -9.44
C VAL A 79 4.60 14.68 -9.68
N THR A 80 4.83 13.71 -10.56
CA THR A 80 3.99 12.51 -10.68
C THR A 80 4.78 11.31 -10.17
N PHE A 81 4.12 10.41 -9.45
CA PHE A 81 4.78 9.21 -8.95
C PHE A 81 3.93 7.97 -9.16
N ARG A 82 4.63 6.84 -9.36
CA ARG A 82 4.04 5.52 -9.48
C ARG A 82 4.90 4.53 -8.71
N GLY A 83 4.28 3.85 -7.75
CA GLY A 83 4.99 2.88 -6.93
C GLY A 83 4.13 1.67 -6.58
N ALA A 84 4.82 0.62 -6.17
CA ALA A 84 4.20 -0.55 -5.58
C ALA A 84 5.07 -1.05 -4.43
N CYS A 85 4.44 -1.47 -3.35
CA CYS A 85 5.13 -2.06 -2.22
C CYS A 85 4.36 -3.27 -1.68
N THR A 86 5.10 -4.25 -1.19
CA THR A 86 4.54 -5.40 -0.48
C THR A 86 4.45 -5.02 0.99
N PHE A 87 3.23 -4.95 1.50
CA PHE A 87 2.96 -4.79 2.90
C PHE A 87 3.06 -6.15 3.61
N SER A 88 3.74 -6.16 4.75
CA SER A 88 3.75 -7.26 5.71
C SER A 88 3.47 -6.68 7.08
N GLY A 89 2.44 -7.19 7.75
CA GLY A 89 2.06 -6.64 9.04
C GLY A 89 0.88 -7.32 9.68
N THR A 90 0.33 -6.65 10.68
CA THR A 90 -0.77 -7.10 11.50
C THR A 90 -1.93 -6.13 11.41
N PHE A 91 -3.14 -6.69 11.39
CA PHE A 91 -4.39 -5.97 11.55
C PHE A 91 -5.27 -6.73 12.53
N ALA A 92 -5.74 -6.05 13.58
CA ALA A 92 -6.59 -6.64 14.63
C ALA A 92 -6.03 -7.98 15.22
N GLY A 93 -4.71 -8.08 15.36
CA GLY A 93 -4.04 -9.29 15.90
C GLY A 93 -3.80 -10.41 14.88
N ALA A 94 -4.29 -10.29 13.65
CA ALA A 94 -4.00 -11.23 12.56
C ALA A 94 -2.85 -10.73 11.69
N SER A 95 -1.86 -11.58 11.42
CA SER A 95 -0.77 -11.29 10.50
C SER A 95 -1.17 -11.56 9.05
N GLY A 96 -0.66 -10.76 8.12
CA GLY A 96 -0.89 -10.95 6.69
C GLY A 96 0.08 -10.17 5.82
N THR A 97 0.11 -10.55 4.53
CA THR A 97 0.85 -9.85 3.49
C THR A 97 -0.09 -9.40 2.37
N GLY A 98 0.22 -8.29 1.72
CA GLY A 98 -0.60 -7.77 0.63
C GLY A 98 0.16 -6.78 -0.26
N LEU A 99 -0.19 -6.74 -1.54
CA LEU A 99 0.36 -5.77 -2.47
C LEU A 99 -0.39 -4.44 -2.35
N LYS A 100 0.36 -3.34 -2.24
CA LYS A 100 -0.14 -1.97 -2.35
C LYS A 100 0.41 -1.35 -3.62
N THR A 101 -0.45 -0.69 -4.39
CA THR A 101 -0.06 0.12 -5.55
C THR A 101 -0.50 1.55 -5.31
N ALA A 102 0.35 2.50 -5.69
CA ALA A 102 0.09 3.92 -5.53
C ALA A 102 0.34 4.65 -6.85
N ARG A 103 -0.55 5.58 -7.16
CA ARG A 103 -0.38 6.58 -8.22
C ARG A 103 -0.88 7.90 -7.66
N ALA A 104 -0.11 8.96 -7.80
CA ALA A 104 -0.66 10.30 -7.66
C ALA A 104 -0.05 11.26 -8.68
N ASP A 105 -0.90 12.21 -9.03
CA ASP A 105 -0.58 13.32 -9.90
C ASP A 105 -0.68 14.58 -9.03
N SER A 106 0.42 15.33 -8.93
CA SER A 106 0.57 16.55 -8.12
C SER A 106 0.98 16.34 -6.66
N MET A 107 2.29 16.26 -6.44
CA MET A 107 2.92 16.89 -5.28
C MET A 107 3.62 18.16 -5.75
N THR A 108 3.17 19.34 -5.30
CA THR A 108 3.98 20.56 -5.42
C THR A 108 5.14 20.41 -4.43
N GLY A 109 6.37 20.35 -4.94
CA GLY A 109 7.54 19.86 -4.22
C GLY A 109 7.81 20.54 -2.87
N ARG A 110 7.53 19.82 -1.79
CA ARG A 110 8.41 19.80 -0.60
C ARG A 110 8.82 18.34 -0.43
N LEU A 111 10.00 18.01 -0.97
CA LEU A 111 10.73 16.85 -0.46
C LEU A 111 10.81 17.03 1.05
N ALA A 112 10.39 16.04 1.82
CA ALA A 112 10.40 16.13 3.27
C ALA A 112 11.83 16.48 3.72
N GLU A 113 12.02 17.70 4.23
CA GLU A 113 13.25 18.03 4.93
C GLU A 113 13.38 17.07 6.12
N PRO A 114 14.58 16.49 6.38
CA PRO A 114 14.81 15.78 7.61
C PRO A 114 14.45 16.70 8.78
N SER A 115 13.61 16.21 9.69
CA SER A 115 13.23 16.96 10.89
C SER A 115 14.50 17.48 11.58
N PRO A 116 14.59 18.79 11.91
CA PRO A 116 15.77 19.31 12.61
C PRO A 116 15.92 18.57 13.95
N PRO A 117 17.17 18.30 14.39
CA PRO A 117 17.39 17.70 15.70
C PRO A 117 16.81 18.60 16.78
N PHE A 118 16.12 18.00 17.76
CA PHE A 118 15.56 18.72 18.90
C PHE A 118 16.65 19.54 19.60
N PRO A 119 16.37 20.79 20.01
CA PRO A 119 17.32 21.55 20.80
C PRO A 119 17.50 20.86 22.16
N THR A 120 18.71 20.37 22.41
CA THR A 120 19.16 20.03 23.77
C THR A 120 19.24 21.33 24.56
N LYS A 121 18.44 21.40 25.63
CA LYS A 121 18.48 22.47 26.62
C LYS A 121 19.76 22.37 27.47
#